data_AF-A0A165T9A3-F1
#
_entry.id   AF-A0A165T9A3-F1
#
_cell.length_a   1.000
_cell.length_b   1.000
_cell.length_c   1.000
_cell.angle_alpha   90.00
_cell.angle_beta   90.00
_cell.angle_gamma   90.00
#
_symmetry.space_group_name_H-M   'P 1'
#
loop_
_entity.id
_entity.type
_entity.pdbx_description
1 polymer ?
#
loop_
_entity_poly.entity_id
_entity_poly.type
_entity_poly.pdbx_seq_one_letter_code
_entity_poly.pdbx_strand_id
1 'polypeptide(L)'
;MNSKKLVGVWAFFDFCLLVSGVIALAFSIVWRAPNLLLNLVFRPGDLTAGTVLGVSLLITFAFSIGAIVQRNHVTMGLVILNWLLVLDAIAVAVVGTFIWEYTLQERANYHAVYLEQSDATVIAIQDKLSCCGYFNGTDHVVLGGNFCQNQTFVDSFLKLDNTTGDWTGACVGPITAFADASLNQAFTTVYGFMAAVLCLLLASLCVIKKRQEEERFKKIDAKRGGRGFV
;
A
#
# COMPACT_ATOMS: atom_id res chain seq x y z
N MET A 1 31.85 -16.80 -12.88
CA MET A 1 30.81 -17.60 -12.21
C MET A 1 30.13 -16.72 -11.18
N ASN A 2 28.88 -16.28 -11.42
CA ASN A 2 28.14 -15.41 -10.49
C ASN A 2 28.22 -15.99 -9.08
N SER A 3 28.51 -15.15 -8.08
CA SER A 3 28.59 -15.63 -6.70
C SER A 3 27.23 -16.22 -6.34
N LYS A 4 27.16 -17.52 -6.02
CA LYS A 4 25.91 -18.21 -5.66
C LYS A 4 25.16 -17.46 -4.55
N LYS A 5 25.91 -16.82 -3.64
CA LYS A 5 25.38 -15.95 -2.58
C LYS A 5 24.65 -14.72 -3.13
N LEU A 6 25.23 -14.04 -4.13
CA LEU A 6 24.64 -12.84 -4.73
C LEU A 6 23.32 -13.16 -5.45
N VAL A 7 23.30 -14.26 -6.22
CA VAL A 7 22.09 -14.71 -6.90
C VAL A 7 21.03 -15.17 -5.88
N GLY A 8 21.44 -15.80 -4.78
CA GLY A 8 20.53 -16.15 -3.68
C GLY A 8 19.89 -14.94 -3.01
N VAL A 9 20.66 -13.89 -2.71
CA VAL A 9 20.12 -12.63 -2.15
C VAL A 9 19.18 -11.95 -3.15
N TRP A 10 19.54 -11.91 -4.43
CA TRP A 10 18.68 -11.38 -5.47
C TRP A 10 17.36 -12.15 -5.56
N ALA A 11 17.40 -13.48 -5.56
CA ALA A 11 16.20 -14.32 -5.63
C ALA A 11 15.30 -14.19 -4.39
N PHE A 12 15.89 -13.96 -3.21
CA PHE A 12 15.13 -13.67 -1.99
C PHE A 12 14.31 -12.39 -2.12
N PHE A 13 14.95 -11.28 -2.56
CA PHE A 13 14.23 -10.02 -2.73
C PHE A 13 13.24 -10.06 -3.91
N ASP A 14 13.53 -10.85 -4.93
CA ASP A 14 12.60 -11.10 -6.03
C ASP A 14 11.35 -11.85 -5.56
N PHE A 15 11.51 -12.81 -4.66
CA PHE A 15 10.38 -13.46 -4.00
C PHE A 15 9.61 -12.49 -3.09
N CYS A 16 10.29 -11.61 -2.35
CA CYS A 16 9.62 -10.56 -1.57
C CYS A 16 8.81 -9.61 -2.48
N LEU A 17 9.30 -9.29 -3.68
CA LEU A 17 8.57 -8.50 -4.67
C LEU A 17 7.29 -9.23 -5.11
N LEU A 18 7.38 -10.54 -5.41
CA LEU A 18 6.21 -11.37 -5.72
C LEU A 18 5.18 -11.33 -4.60
N VAL A 19 5.61 -11.57 -3.36
CA VAL A 19 4.72 -11.55 -2.18
C VAL A 19 4.06 -10.18 -2.02
N SER A 20 4.82 -9.11 -2.23
CA SER A 20 4.29 -7.73 -2.18
C SER A 20 3.19 -7.51 -3.21
N GLY A 21 3.41 -7.92 -4.47
CA GLY A 21 2.41 -7.84 -5.53
C GLY A 21 1.15 -8.67 -5.24
N VAL A 22 1.32 -9.89 -4.72
CA VAL A 22 0.19 -10.77 -4.33
C VAL A 22 -0.62 -10.16 -3.19
N ILE A 23 0.04 -9.65 -2.14
CA ILE A 23 -0.65 -9.03 -0.99
C ILE A 23 -1.42 -7.80 -1.44
N ALA A 24 -0.79 -6.90 -2.21
CA ALA A 24 -1.44 -5.69 -2.72
C ALA A 24 -2.69 -6.03 -3.55
N LEU A 25 -2.60 -7.02 -4.44
CA LEU A 25 -3.70 -7.45 -5.29
C LEU A 25 -4.80 -8.15 -4.47
N ALA A 26 -4.44 -9.04 -3.54
CA ALA A 26 -5.38 -9.77 -2.70
C ALA A 26 -6.21 -8.82 -1.83
N PHE A 27 -5.57 -7.88 -1.12
CA PHE A 27 -6.30 -6.89 -0.33
C PHE A 27 -7.20 -6.00 -1.18
N SER A 28 -6.73 -5.59 -2.35
CA SER A 28 -7.53 -4.78 -3.28
C SER A 28 -8.78 -5.49 -3.81
N ILE A 29 -8.79 -6.82 -3.84
CA ILE A 29 -9.96 -7.63 -4.20
C ILE A 29 -10.83 -7.89 -2.98
N VAL A 30 -10.24 -8.36 -1.87
CA VAL A 30 -10.98 -8.75 -0.67
C VAL A 30 -11.72 -7.56 -0.06
N TRP A 31 -11.11 -6.37 -0.05
CA TRP A 31 -11.74 -5.17 0.50
C TRP A 31 -12.82 -4.55 -0.41
N ARG A 32 -13.02 -5.07 -1.63
CA ARG A 32 -14.22 -4.74 -2.44
C ARG A 32 -15.46 -5.50 -1.98
N ALA A 33 -15.32 -6.51 -1.13
CA ALA A 33 -16.46 -7.21 -0.55
C ALA A 33 -17.32 -6.23 0.27
N PRO A 34 -18.66 -6.37 0.27
CA PRO A 34 -19.57 -5.41 0.88
C PRO A 34 -19.37 -5.34 2.40
N ASN A 35 -18.57 -4.38 2.84
CA ASN A 35 -18.25 -4.13 4.24
C ASN A 35 -18.44 -2.64 4.51
N LEU A 36 -19.45 -2.30 5.31
CA LEU A 36 -19.85 -0.91 5.55
C LEU A 36 -18.69 0.00 5.95
N LEU A 37 -17.89 -0.40 6.94
CA LEU A 37 -16.79 0.43 7.46
C LEU A 37 -15.58 0.43 6.53
N LEU A 38 -15.25 -0.70 5.89
CA LEU A 38 -14.15 -0.75 4.92
C LEU A 38 -14.46 0.09 3.67
N ASN A 39 -15.70 0.08 3.20
CA ASN A 39 -16.13 0.90 2.07
C ASN A 39 -16.17 2.41 2.41
N LEU A 40 -16.33 2.75 3.70
CA LEU A 40 -16.18 4.11 4.19
C LEU A 40 -14.70 4.53 4.22
N VAL A 41 -13.82 3.63 4.67
CA VAL A 41 -12.38 3.89 4.82
C VAL A 41 -11.66 3.92 3.47
N PHE A 42 -11.89 2.94 2.61
CA PHE A 42 -11.23 2.78 1.32
C PHE A 42 -12.23 3.00 0.19
N ARG A 43 -12.04 4.07 -0.58
CA ARG A 43 -12.88 4.37 -1.74
C ARG A 43 -12.55 3.42 -2.89
N PRO A 44 -13.46 3.28 -3.88
CA PRO A 44 -13.18 2.48 -5.08
C PRO A 44 -11.93 2.92 -5.84
N GLY A 45 -11.60 4.23 -5.79
CA GLY A 45 -10.37 4.77 -6.36
C GLY A 45 -9.11 4.22 -5.68
N ASP A 46 -9.10 4.17 -4.35
CA ASP A 46 -7.95 3.69 -3.56
C ASP A 46 -7.71 2.19 -3.79
N LEU A 47 -8.80 1.42 -3.83
CA LEU A 47 -8.75 -0.01 -4.15
C LEU A 47 -8.30 -0.24 -5.59
N THR A 48 -8.59 0.68 -6.51
CA THR A 48 -8.10 0.60 -7.90
C THR A 48 -6.62 0.93 -7.97
N ALA A 49 -6.15 1.95 -7.25
CA ALA A 49 -4.72 2.24 -7.13
C ALA A 49 -3.94 1.05 -6.56
N GLY A 50 -4.48 0.38 -5.53
CA GLY A 50 -3.95 -0.86 -4.99
C GLY A 50 -3.89 -1.99 -6.01
N THR A 51 -4.93 -2.19 -6.83
CA THR A 51 -4.88 -3.21 -7.90
C THR A 51 -3.81 -2.90 -8.94
N VAL A 52 -3.68 -1.64 -9.36
CA VAL A 52 -2.68 -1.22 -10.35
C VAL A 52 -1.28 -1.45 -9.82
N LEU A 53 -1.02 -1.08 -8.56
CA LEU A 53 0.26 -1.33 -7.89
C LEU A 53 0.56 -2.83 -7.77
N GLY A 54 -0.40 -3.64 -7.36
CA GLY A 54 -0.22 -5.09 -7.26
C GLY A 54 0.12 -5.71 -8.61
N VAL A 55 -0.59 -5.32 -9.68
CA VAL A 55 -0.32 -5.80 -11.04
C VAL A 55 1.05 -5.34 -11.54
N SER A 56 1.45 -4.08 -11.28
CA SER A 56 2.77 -3.59 -11.71
C SER A 56 3.91 -4.39 -11.09
N LEU A 57 3.85 -4.64 -9.78
CA LEU A 57 4.84 -5.45 -9.06
C LEU A 57 4.92 -6.88 -9.58
N LEU A 58 3.78 -7.50 -9.92
CA LEU A 58 3.73 -8.85 -10.50
C LEU A 58 4.32 -8.90 -11.92
N ILE A 59 4.06 -7.87 -12.73
CA ILE A 59 4.68 -7.74 -14.06
C ILE A 59 6.20 -7.58 -13.91
N THR A 60 6.66 -6.74 -12.99
CA THR A 60 8.09 -6.54 -12.72
C THR A 60 8.75 -7.82 -12.24
N PHE A 61 8.08 -8.63 -11.41
CA PHE A 61 8.53 -9.96 -11.03
C PHE A 61 8.60 -10.92 -12.22
N ALA A 62 7.58 -10.98 -13.09
CA ALA A 62 7.66 -11.82 -14.28
C ALA A 62 8.83 -11.40 -15.20
N PHE A 63 9.06 -10.09 -15.31
CA PHE A 63 10.16 -9.52 -16.08
C PHE A 63 11.52 -9.82 -15.44
N SER A 64 11.64 -9.81 -14.11
CA SER A 64 12.89 -10.05 -13.39
C SER A 64 13.42 -11.47 -13.64
N ILE A 65 12.53 -12.48 -13.69
CA ILE A 65 12.86 -13.85 -14.06
C ILE A 65 13.44 -13.89 -15.48
N GLY A 66 12.77 -13.23 -16.42
CA GLY A 66 13.25 -13.12 -17.80
C GLY A 66 14.64 -12.45 -17.87
N ALA A 67 14.84 -11.39 -17.10
CA ALA A 67 16.08 -10.62 -17.07
C ALA A 67 17.26 -11.41 -16.48
N ILE A 68 17.04 -12.23 -15.45
CA ILE A 68 18.13 -12.99 -14.80
C ILE A 68 18.55 -14.22 -15.62
N VAL A 69 17.61 -14.87 -16.31
CA VAL A 69 17.85 -16.09 -17.11
C VAL A 69 18.64 -15.80 -18.40
N GLN A 70 18.66 -14.55 -18.87
CA GLN A 70 19.48 -14.13 -20.01
C GLN A 70 20.96 -14.48 -19.82
N ARG A 71 21.64 -14.78 -20.94
CA ARG A 71 23.07 -15.12 -20.98
C ARG A 71 23.89 -14.04 -20.27
N ASN A 72 24.93 -14.45 -19.53
CA ASN A 72 25.72 -13.56 -18.66
C ASN A 72 26.33 -12.33 -19.38
N HIS A 73 26.51 -12.36 -20.70
CA HIS A 73 27.00 -11.24 -21.49
C HIS A 73 25.94 -10.17 -21.79
N VAL A 74 24.67 -10.54 -21.77
CA VAL A 74 23.56 -9.63 -22.01
C VAL A 74 23.11 -9.08 -20.67
N THR A 75 23.39 -7.80 -20.44
CA THR A 75 22.98 -7.07 -19.23
C THR A 75 21.80 -6.14 -19.47
N MET A 76 21.35 -6.01 -20.72
CA MET A 76 20.27 -5.09 -21.11
C MET A 76 18.95 -5.39 -20.38
N GLY A 77 18.58 -6.66 -20.21
CA GLY A 77 17.38 -7.04 -19.46
C GLY A 77 17.42 -6.57 -18.00
N LEU A 78 18.56 -6.71 -17.32
CA LEU A 78 18.74 -6.23 -15.94
C LEU A 78 18.72 -4.68 -15.85
N VAL A 79 19.19 -3.98 -16.88
CA VAL A 79 19.10 -2.51 -16.93
C VAL A 79 17.64 -2.06 -17.08
N ILE A 80 16.85 -2.72 -17.93
CA ILE A 80 15.42 -2.45 -18.08
C ILE A 80 14.67 -2.77 -16.77
N LEU A 81 15.01 -3.89 -16.12
CA LEU A 81 14.46 -4.25 -14.81
C LEU A 81 14.68 -3.13 -13.78
N ASN A 82 15.87 -2.52 -13.77
CA ASN A 82 16.14 -1.42 -12.84
C ASN A 82 15.29 -0.19 -13.10
N TRP A 83 15.03 0.14 -14.37
CA TRP A 83 14.10 1.22 -14.71
C TRP A 83 12.67 0.88 -14.28
N LEU A 84 12.22 -0.37 -14.44
CA LEU A 84 10.93 -0.82 -13.93
C LEU A 84 10.85 -0.71 -12.40
N LEU A 85 11.90 -1.13 -11.69
CA LEU A 85 11.97 -1.00 -10.22
C LEU A 85 11.96 0.45 -9.74
N VAL A 86 12.57 1.37 -10.50
CA VAL A 86 12.46 2.82 -10.20
C VAL A 86 11.03 3.31 -10.39
N LEU A 87 10.34 2.88 -11.45
CA LEU A 87 8.93 3.23 -11.66
C LEU A 87 8.03 2.66 -10.56
N ASP A 88 8.25 1.40 -10.17
CA ASP A 88 7.53 0.79 -9.05
C ASP A 88 7.83 1.51 -7.73
N ALA A 89 9.08 1.92 -7.47
CA ALA A 89 9.41 2.70 -6.27
C ALA A 89 8.64 4.03 -6.24
N ILE A 90 8.55 4.74 -7.37
CA ILE A 90 7.76 5.97 -7.47
C ILE A 90 6.27 5.67 -7.22
N ALA A 91 5.73 4.61 -7.81
CA ALA A 91 4.33 4.21 -7.62
C ALA A 91 4.03 3.88 -6.15
N VAL A 92 4.89 3.09 -5.50
CA VAL A 92 4.78 2.77 -4.07
C VAL A 92 4.84 4.04 -3.23
N ALA A 93 5.77 4.96 -3.52
CA ALA A 93 5.88 6.22 -2.79
C ALA A 93 4.63 7.08 -2.92
N VAL A 94 4.06 7.22 -4.13
CA VAL A 94 2.85 8.01 -4.36
C VAL A 94 1.65 7.42 -3.61
N VAL A 95 1.42 6.11 -3.74
CA VAL A 95 0.31 5.43 -3.05
C VAL A 95 0.49 5.48 -1.52
N GLY A 96 1.70 5.19 -1.03
CA GLY A 96 2.01 5.23 0.40
C GLY A 96 1.85 6.63 1.00
N THR A 97 2.32 7.66 0.30
CA THR A 97 2.18 9.06 0.76
C THR A 97 0.72 9.48 0.78
N PHE A 98 -0.08 9.12 -0.23
CA PHE A 98 -1.51 9.44 -0.24
C PHE A 98 -2.24 8.83 0.97
N ILE A 99 -1.99 7.55 1.27
CA ILE A 99 -2.58 6.88 2.45
C ILE A 99 -2.11 7.55 3.74
N TRP A 100 -0.83 7.92 3.82
CA TRP A 100 -0.26 8.58 4.99
C TRP A 100 -0.83 9.98 5.23
N GLU A 101 -1.08 10.78 4.19
CA GLU A 101 -1.77 12.07 4.37
C GLU A 101 -3.19 11.90 4.94
N TYR A 102 -3.88 10.81 4.58
CA TYR A 102 -5.18 10.49 5.17
C TYR A 102 -5.09 10.23 6.68
N THR A 103 -4.01 9.61 7.17
CA THR A 103 -3.82 9.37 8.62
C THR A 103 -3.50 10.63 9.41
N LEU A 104 -2.95 11.67 8.78
CA LEU A 104 -2.65 12.93 9.46
C LEU A 104 -3.90 13.78 9.76
N GLN A 105 -4.91 13.71 8.89
CA GLN A 105 -6.14 14.53 8.99
C GLN A 105 -7.42 13.69 8.99
N GLU A 106 -7.40 12.51 9.63
CA GLU A 106 -8.51 11.55 9.58
C GLU A 106 -9.87 12.15 9.93
N ARG A 107 -9.95 12.92 11.03
CA ARG A 107 -11.22 13.51 11.47
C ARG A 107 -11.82 14.44 10.42
N ALA A 108 -11.00 15.21 9.70
CA ALA A 108 -11.48 16.13 8.66
C ALA A 108 -11.76 15.40 7.34
N ASN A 109 -10.86 14.49 6.93
CA ASN A 109 -11.02 13.72 5.69
C ASN A 109 -12.26 12.83 5.74
N TYR A 110 -12.47 12.11 6.85
CA TYR A 110 -13.65 11.26 7.01
C TYR A 110 -14.93 12.03 7.31
N HIS A 111 -14.85 13.30 7.72
CA HIS A 111 -16.03 14.17 7.79
C HIS A 111 -16.59 14.40 6.39
N ALA A 112 -15.72 14.80 5.45
CA ALA A 112 -16.11 14.98 4.05
C ALA A 112 -16.66 13.68 3.44
N VAL A 113 -16.02 12.54 3.72
CA VAL A 113 -16.50 11.23 3.26
C VAL A 113 -17.87 10.89 3.84
N TYR A 114 -18.10 11.18 5.13
CA TYR A 114 -19.35 10.90 5.81
C TYR A 114 -20.50 11.76 5.29
N LEU A 115 -20.25 13.04 4.99
CA LEU A 115 -21.23 13.96 4.39
C LEU A 115 -21.64 13.56 2.97
N GLU A 116 -20.79 12.84 2.25
CA GLU A 116 -21.08 12.32 0.90
C GLU A 116 -21.91 11.02 0.92
N GLN A 117 -22.11 10.39 2.08
CA GLN A 117 -22.87 9.16 2.19
C GLN A 117 -24.38 9.40 2.03
N SER A 118 -25.10 8.38 1.58
CA SER A 118 -26.56 8.42 1.58
C SER A 118 -27.13 8.26 3.00
N ASP A 119 -28.30 8.84 3.25
CA ASP A 119 -29.02 8.73 4.53
C ASP A 119 -29.15 7.28 5.04
N ALA A 120 -29.42 6.32 4.13
CA ALA A 120 -29.51 4.90 4.48
C ALA A 120 -28.15 4.32 4.96
N THR A 121 -27.04 4.76 4.35
CA THR A 121 -25.69 4.34 4.74
C THR A 121 -25.30 4.96 6.07
N VAL A 122 -25.66 6.23 6.28
CA VAL A 122 -25.43 6.93 7.54
C VAL A 122 -26.18 6.26 8.69
N ILE A 123 -27.47 5.93 8.51
CA ILE A 123 -28.24 5.16 9.49
C ILE A 123 -27.55 3.82 9.81
N ALA A 124 -27.10 3.10 8.80
CA ALA A 124 -26.40 1.82 9.01
C ALA A 124 -25.08 2.00 9.79
N ILE A 125 -24.35 3.09 9.57
CA ILE A 125 -23.12 3.41 10.31
C ILE A 125 -23.46 3.72 11.77
N GLN A 126 -24.46 4.56 12.00
CA GLN A 126 -24.92 4.97 13.33
C GLN A 126 -25.39 3.77 14.15
N ASP A 127 -26.18 2.88 13.55
CA ASP A 127 -26.62 1.65 14.20
C ASP A 127 -25.46 0.69 14.48
N LYS A 128 -24.53 0.53 13.53
CA LYS A 128 -23.38 -0.38 13.68
C LYS A 128 -22.38 0.08 14.73
N LEU A 129 -22.14 1.39 14.82
CA LEU A 129 -21.17 1.99 15.74
C LEU A 129 -21.82 2.51 17.03
N SER A 130 -23.15 2.43 17.16
CA SER A 130 -23.91 2.97 18.30
C SER A 130 -23.56 4.43 18.61
N CYS A 131 -23.58 5.26 17.57
CA CYS A 131 -23.19 6.67 17.60
C CYS A 131 -24.21 7.52 16.81
N CYS A 132 -24.26 8.83 17.07
CA CYS A 132 -25.17 9.74 16.34
C CYS A 132 -24.44 11.01 15.88
N GLY A 133 -24.64 11.41 14.62
CA GLY A 133 -23.97 12.57 14.01
C GLY A 133 -22.45 12.40 13.90
N TYR A 134 -21.79 13.22 13.08
CA TYR A 134 -20.33 13.08 12.90
C TYR A 134 -19.54 13.75 14.02
N PHE A 135 -19.56 15.09 14.12
CA PHE A 135 -18.96 15.83 15.24
C PHE A 135 -19.94 16.13 16.37
N ASN A 136 -21.22 16.34 16.07
CA ASN A 136 -22.24 16.75 17.04
C ASN A 136 -23.65 16.34 16.59
N GLY A 137 -24.66 16.63 17.42
CA GLY A 137 -26.06 16.25 17.15
C GLY A 137 -26.76 17.02 16.03
N THR A 138 -26.08 17.98 15.40
CA THR A 138 -26.57 18.75 14.25
C THR A 138 -25.75 18.51 12.97
N ASP A 139 -24.63 17.81 13.09
CA ASP A 139 -23.67 17.57 12.01
C ASP A 139 -23.99 16.25 11.30
N HIS A 140 -24.88 16.35 10.30
CA HIS A 140 -25.36 15.26 9.45
C HIS A 140 -25.84 14.04 10.25
N VAL A 141 -26.71 14.31 11.22
CA VAL A 141 -27.49 13.28 11.90
C VAL A 141 -28.67 12.89 10.99
N VAL A 142 -28.91 11.59 10.86
CA VAL A 142 -30.07 11.07 10.14
C VAL A 142 -30.89 10.27 11.16
N LEU A 143 -32.15 10.65 11.31
CA LEU A 143 -33.08 10.01 12.24
C LEU A 143 -33.82 8.87 11.52
N GLY A 144 -34.21 7.85 12.27
CA GLY A 144 -35.00 6.72 11.75
C GLY A 144 -34.27 5.38 11.70
N GLY A 145 -33.05 5.31 12.27
CA GLY A 145 -32.36 4.06 12.56
C GLY A 145 -32.86 3.35 13.81
N ASN A 146 -32.24 2.22 14.16
CA ASN A 146 -32.53 1.51 15.41
C ASN A 146 -31.95 2.22 16.63
N PHE A 147 -30.81 2.91 16.48
CA PHE A 147 -30.10 3.61 17.55
C PHE A 147 -30.52 5.08 17.63
N CYS A 148 -30.25 5.87 16.58
CA CYS A 148 -30.65 7.28 16.51
C CYS A 148 -32.11 7.40 16.05
N GLN A 149 -33.05 7.03 16.92
CA GLN A 149 -34.48 6.99 16.58
C GLN A 149 -35.07 8.40 16.43
N ASN A 150 -34.87 9.25 17.44
CA ASN A 150 -35.51 10.56 17.58
C ASN A 150 -34.51 11.60 18.06
N GLN A 151 -34.75 12.88 17.75
CA GLN A 151 -33.89 13.99 18.18
C GLN A 151 -33.71 14.05 19.71
N THR A 152 -34.76 13.78 20.48
CA THR A 152 -34.68 13.78 21.95
C THR A 152 -33.67 12.77 22.50
N PHE A 153 -33.53 11.61 21.85
CA PHE A 153 -32.53 10.62 22.24
C PHE A 153 -31.12 11.15 21.91
N VAL A 154 -30.92 11.66 20.70
CA VAL A 154 -29.66 12.24 20.23
C VAL A 154 -29.17 13.34 21.18
N ASP A 155 -30.04 14.28 21.54
CA ASP A 155 -29.70 15.41 22.42
C ASP A 155 -29.36 14.96 23.86
N SER A 156 -29.94 13.85 24.32
CA SER A 156 -29.67 13.30 25.66
C SER A 156 -28.41 12.42 25.71
N PHE A 157 -28.09 11.78 24.58
CA PHE A 157 -26.98 10.85 24.44
C PHE A 157 -25.67 11.59 24.17
N LEU A 158 -25.69 12.55 23.25
CA LEU A 158 -24.52 13.36 22.90
C LEU A 158 -24.25 14.38 24.00
N LYS A 159 -23.11 14.23 24.68
CA LYS A 159 -22.67 15.19 25.70
C LYS A 159 -21.34 15.78 25.31
N LEU A 160 -21.27 17.10 25.27
CA LEU A 160 -20.02 17.83 25.09
C LEU A 160 -19.13 17.62 26.31
N ASP A 161 -17.96 17.04 26.10
CA ASP A 161 -16.92 16.99 27.09
C ASP A 161 -16.14 18.32 27.05
N ASN A 162 -16.37 19.17 28.04
CA ASN A 162 -15.71 20.48 28.15
C ASN A 162 -14.19 20.39 28.38
N THR A 163 -13.65 19.21 28.69
CA THR A 163 -12.21 19.03 28.91
C THR A 163 -11.46 18.74 27.61
N THR A 164 -12.06 17.97 26.70
CA THR A 164 -11.48 17.59 25.41
C THR A 164 -12.00 18.44 24.24
N GLY A 165 -13.16 19.07 24.42
CA GLY A 165 -13.89 19.77 23.35
C GLY A 165 -14.62 18.82 22.39
N ASP A 166 -14.64 17.52 22.68
CA ASP A 166 -15.26 16.49 21.86
C ASP A 166 -16.66 16.12 22.38
N TRP A 167 -17.53 15.65 21.49
CA TRP A 167 -18.84 15.12 21.86
C TRP A 167 -18.77 13.62 22.14
N THR A 168 -19.07 13.23 23.37
CA THR A 168 -19.22 11.83 23.74
C THR A 168 -20.43 11.24 23.02
N GLY A 169 -20.25 10.11 22.31
CA GLY A 169 -21.29 9.47 21.50
C GLY A 169 -21.34 9.89 20.03
N ALA A 170 -20.50 10.83 19.60
CA ALA A 170 -20.38 11.22 18.20
C ALA A 170 -19.66 10.15 17.38
N CYS A 171 -20.03 10.00 16.10
CA CYS A 171 -19.48 8.94 15.24
C CYS A 171 -18.02 9.17 14.84
N VAL A 172 -17.49 10.39 14.96
CA VAL A 172 -16.08 10.69 14.66
C VAL A 172 -15.12 9.75 15.40
N GLY A 173 -15.31 9.53 16.70
CA GLY A 173 -14.44 8.69 17.51
C GLY A 173 -14.33 7.24 17.01
N PRO A 174 -15.43 6.47 16.94
CA PRO A 174 -15.39 5.08 16.47
C PRO A 174 -15.03 4.96 14.98
N ILE A 175 -15.41 5.93 14.13
CA ILE A 175 -14.99 5.94 12.73
C ILE A 175 -13.48 6.12 12.62
N THR A 176 -12.91 7.13 13.27
CA THR A 176 -11.46 7.36 13.22
C THR A 176 -10.69 6.24 13.90
N ALA A 177 -11.19 5.63 14.98
CA ALA A 177 -10.51 4.49 15.60
C ALA A 177 -10.40 3.29 14.64
N PHE A 178 -11.43 3.03 13.84
CA PHE A 178 -11.40 1.98 12.82
C PHE A 178 -10.53 2.37 11.62
N ALA A 179 -10.62 3.64 11.19
CA ALA A 179 -9.83 4.18 10.09
C ALA A 179 -8.33 4.17 10.41
N ASP A 180 -7.93 4.68 11.57
CA ASP A 180 -6.54 4.69 12.07
C ASP A 180 -5.94 3.28 12.06
N ALA A 181 -6.64 2.31 12.66
CA ALA A 181 -6.16 0.92 12.67
C ALA A 181 -5.97 0.35 11.24
N SER A 182 -6.90 0.64 10.34
CA SER A 182 -6.88 0.10 8.98
C SER A 182 -5.85 0.79 8.09
N LEU A 183 -5.80 2.13 8.12
CA LEU A 183 -4.85 2.94 7.38
C LEU A 183 -3.42 2.74 7.90
N ASN A 184 -3.23 2.59 9.22
CA ASN A 184 -1.91 2.35 9.79
C ASN A 184 -1.30 1.02 9.31
N GLN A 185 -2.11 -0.02 9.25
CA GLN A 185 -1.70 -1.30 8.69
C GLN A 185 -1.44 -1.20 7.17
N ALA A 186 -2.30 -0.48 6.44
CA ALA A 186 -2.16 -0.31 5.01
C ALA A 186 -0.89 0.47 4.63
N PHE A 187 -0.65 1.65 5.22
CA PHE A 187 0.54 2.44 4.91
C PHE A 187 1.81 1.66 5.28
N THR A 188 1.84 1.01 6.46
CA THR A 188 3.02 0.26 6.90
C THR A 188 3.34 -0.88 5.94
N THR A 189 2.31 -1.57 5.44
CA THR A 189 2.46 -2.65 4.47
C THR A 189 2.97 -2.13 3.13
N VAL A 190 2.41 -1.01 2.62
CA VAL A 190 2.82 -0.40 1.36
C VAL A 190 4.26 0.10 1.41
N TYR A 191 4.67 0.79 2.48
CA TYR A 191 6.08 1.17 2.68
C TYR A 191 6.99 -0.05 2.91
N GLY A 192 6.46 -1.17 3.43
CA GLY A 192 7.16 -2.44 3.45
C GLY A 192 7.54 -2.95 2.05
N PHE A 193 6.68 -2.72 1.05
CA PHE A 193 6.98 -3.07 -0.35
C PHE A 193 8.15 -2.26 -0.90
N MET A 194 8.29 -1.00 -0.48
CA MET A 194 9.44 -0.15 -0.87
C MET A 194 10.77 -0.80 -0.50
N ALA A 195 10.85 -1.42 0.69
CA ALA A 195 12.08 -2.11 1.11
C ALA A 195 12.42 -3.25 0.15
N ALA A 196 11.44 -4.06 -0.28
CA ALA A 196 11.65 -5.12 -1.26
C ALA A 196 12.12 -4.57 -2.61
N VAL A 197 11.48 -3.50 -3.11
CA VAL A 197 11.83 -2.87 -4.39
C VAL A 197 13.25 -2.32 -4.37
N LEU A 198 13.62 -1.53 -3.35
CA LEU A 198 14.94 -0.91 -3.25
C LEU A 198 16.05 -1.95 -3.05
N CYS A 199 15.82 -2.97 -2.21
CA CYS A 199 16.78 -4.04 -2.02
C CYS A 199 16.98 -4.87 -3.30
N LEU A 200 15.92 -5.15 -4.05
CA LEU A 200 16.03 -5.84 -5.34
C LEU A 200 16.78 -4.98 -6.37
N LEU A 201 16.54 -3.67 -6.40
CA LEU A 201 17.25 -2.72 -7.26
C LEU A 201 18.75 -2.67 -6.95
N LEU A 202 19.13 -2.66 -5.67
CA LEU A 202 20.54 -2.72 -5.29
C LEU A 202 21.15 -4.07 -5.65
N ALA A 203 20.44 -5.18 -5.38
CA ALA A 203 20.91 -6.51 -5.72
C ALA A 203 21.11 -6.70 -7.23
N SER A 204 20.19 -6.20 -8.06
CA SER A 204 20.29 -6.25 -9.52
C SER A 204 21.45 -5.40 -10.05
N LEU A 205 21.69 -4.21 -9.50
CA LEU A 205 22.88 -3.40 -9.81
C LEU A 205 24.17 -4.14 -9.50
N CYS A 206 24.26 -4.78 -8.33
CA CYS A 206 25.40 -5.62 -7.97
C CYS A 206 25.58 -6.77 -8.98
N VAL A 207 24.51 -7.45 -9.39
CA VAL A 207 24.55 -8.52 -10.40
C VAL A 207 25.06 -8.00 -11.75
N ILE A 208 24.58 -6.83 -12.21
CA ILE A 208 25.05 -6.22 -13.46
C ILE A 208 26.55 -5.95 -13.40
N LYS A 209 27.03 -5.30 -12.34
CA LYS A 209 28.46 -4.99 -12.18
C LYS A 209 29.31 -6.25 -12.17
N LYS A 210 28.87 -7.28 -11.46
CA LYS A 210 29.57 -8.57 -11.39
C LYS A 210 29.63 -9.26 -12.76
N ARG A 211 28.55 -9.21 -13.55
CA ARG A 211 28.54 -9.73 -14.93
C ARG A 211 29.50 -8.96 -15.84
N GLN A 212 29.50 -7.63 -15.77
CA GLN A 212 30.40 -6.77 -16.55
C GLN A 212 31.88 -6.99 -16.21
N GLU A 213 32.21 -7.19 -14.95
CA GLU A 213 33.57 -7.52 -14.52
C GLU A 213 34.01 -8.87 -15.08
N GLU A 214 33.18 -9.91 -14.99
CA GLU A 214 33.48 -11.22 -15.58
C GLU A 214 33.74 -11.15 -17.08
N GLU A 215 32.96 -10.35 -17.81
CA GLU A 215 33.20 -10.12 -19.23
C GLU A 215 34.51 -9.41 -19.50
N ARG A 216 34.85 -8.41 -18.68
CA ARG A 216 36.10 -7.66 -18.81
C ARG A 216 37.30 -8.58 -18.59
N PHE A 217 37.25 -9.44 -17.57
CA PHE A 217 38.29 -10.43 -17.31
C PHE A 217 38.41 -11.45 -18.46
N LYS A 218 37.29 -11.94 -19.02
CA LYS A 218 37.32 -12.82 -20.21
C LYS A 218 37.98 -12.14 -21.41
N LYS A 219 37.68 -10.86 -21.67
CA LYS A 219 38.29 -10.10 -22.77
C LYS A 219 39.79 -9.88 -22.54
N ILE A 220 40.23 -9.68 -21.30
CA ILE A 220 41.65 -9.53 -20.94
C ILE A 220 42.39 -10.86 -21.13
N ASP A 221 41.81 -11.97 -20.69
CA ASP A 221 42.42 -13.29 -20.80
C ASP A 221 42.55 -13.73 -22.27
N ALA A 222 41.53 -13.45 -23.09
CA ALA A 222 41.59 -13.66 -24.55
C ALA A 222 42.73 -12.87 -25.22
N LYS A 223 43.01 -11.64 -24.77
CA LYS A 223 44.14 -10.83 -25.29
C LYS A 223 45.51 -11.36 -24.89
N ARG A 224 45.61 -12.14 -23.81
CA ARG A 224 46.87 -12.70 -23.29
C ARG A 224 47.16 -14.12 -23.78
N GLY A 225 46.47 -14.56 -24.83
CA GLY A 225 46.65 -15.91 -25.40
C GLY A 225 46.08 -17.02 -24.51
N GLY A 226 45.12 -16.71 -23.63
CA GLY A 226 44.40 -17.70 -22.82
C GLY A 226 45.24 -18.39 -21.75
N ARG A 227 46.39 -17.82 -21.35
CA ARG A 227 47.25 -18.42 -20.32
C ARG A 227 46.78 -18.17 -18.88
N GLY A 228 45.67 -17.47 -18.66
CA GLY A 228 45.07 -17.27 -17.35
C GLY A 228 45.89 -16.35 -16.44
N PHE A 229 45.22 -15.49 -15.67
CA PHE A 229 45.77 -15.11 -14.38
C PHE A 229 45.40 -16.25 -13.43
N VAL A 230 46.42 -16.84 -12.80
CA VAL A 230 46.27 -17.82 -11.72
C VAL A 230 45.25 -17.33 -10.69
#